data_AF-A0A916GCJ3-F1
#
_entry.id   AF-A0A916GCJ3-F1
#
_cell.length_a   1.000
_cell.length_b   1.000
_cell.length_c   1.000
_cell.angle_alpha   90.00
_cell.angle_beta   90.00
_cell.angle_gamma   90.00
#
_symmetry.space_group_name_H-M   'P 1'
#
loop_
_entity.id
_entity.type
_entity.pdbx_description
1 polymer ?
#
loop_
_entity_poly.entity_id
_entity_poly.type
_entity_poly.pdbx_seq_one_letter_code
_entity_poly.pdbx_strand_id
1 'polypeptide(L)'
;MKNLLNKAMWLAAGALAALPATALAQTAAEVEAIAKAQTFGPSSVGKGLAVLGAGMALVGGGIGIGLVGKGAVESIARQPEAAGKIQINMILAAALIEGATLFAVFAGFGAK
;
A
#
# COMPACT_ATOMS: atom_id res chain seq x y z
N MET A 1 13.51 -29.36 -50.92
CA MET A 1 14.84 -28.82 -50.51
C MET A 1 14.84 -27.31 -50.27
N LYS A 2 14.17 -26.49 -51.09
CA LYS A 2 14.13 -25.01 -50.94
C LYS A 2 13.53 -24.53 -49.60
N ASN A 3 12.56 -25.27 -49.04
CA ASN A 3 11.89 -24.91 -47.78
C ASN A 3 12.75 -25.22 -46.54
N LEU A 4 13.72 -26.13 -46.66
CA LEU A 4 14.65 -26.50 -45.58
C LEU A 4 15.82 -25.52 -45.50
N LEU A 5 16.34 -25.08 -46.66
CA LEU A 5 17.37 -24.04 -46.70
C LEU A 5 16.86 -22.69 -46.16
N ASN A 6 15.61 -22.32 -46.46
CA ASN A 6 15.05 -21.06 -45.95
C ASN A 6 14.87 -21.09 -44.42
N LYS A 7 14.46 -22.22 -43.84
CA LYS A 7 14.34 -22.37 -42.38
C LYS A 7 15.70 -22.36 -41.67
N ALA A 8 16.73 -22.96 -42.26
CA ALA A 8 18.10 -22.93 -41.72
C ALA A 8 18.70 -21.52 -41.75
N MET A 9 18.45 -20.76 -42.82
CA MET A 9 18.82 -19.33 -42.90
C MET A 9 18.11 -18.48 -41.84
N TRP A 10 16.81 -18.72 -41.61
CA TRP A 10 16.05 -18.00 -40.57
C TRP A 10 16.53 -18.35 -39.14
N LEU A 11 16.93 -19.59 -38.89
CA LEU A 11 17.47 -20.00 -37.60
C LEU A 11 18.89 -19.47 -37.35
N ALA A 12 19.75 -19.42 -38.38
CA ALA A 12 21.10 -18.85 -38.26
C ALA A 12 21.08 -17.32 -38.10
N ALA A 13 20.17 -16.62 -38.80
CA ALA A 13 19.98 -15.17 -38.65
C ALA A 13 19.44 -14.77 -37.27
N GLY A 14 18.54 -15.59 -36.69
CA GLY A 14 17.99 -15.34 -35.35
C GLY A 14 19.01 -15.53 -34.22
N ALA A 15 19.96 -16.45 -34.37
CA ALA A 15 20.97 -16.72 -33.33
C ALA A 15 22.07 -15.66 -33.25
N LEU A 16 22.41 -14.99 -34.36
CA LEU A 16 23.49 -14.00 -34.38
C LEU A 16 23.07 -12.60 -33.89
N ALA A 17 21.76 -12.29 -33.92
CA ALA A 17 21.22 -11.02 -33.44
C ALA A 17 21.05 -10.95 -31.91
N ALA A 18 21.26 -12.05 -31.18
CA ALA A 18 20.98 -12.16 -29.75
C ALA A 18 22.15 -11.73 -28.83
N LEU A 19 23.33 -11.41 -29.37
CA LEU A 19 24.53 -11.17 -28.56
C LEU A 19 24.82 -9.69 -28.16
N PRO A 20 24.36 -8.64 -28.87
CA PRO A 20 24.64 -7.26 -28.42
C PRO A 20 23.47 -6.60 -27.67
N ALA A 21 22.27 -7.19 -27.66
CA ALA A 21 21.07 -6.53 -27.12
C ALA A 21 20.90 -6.66 -25.59
N THR A 22 21.59 -7.61 -24.94
CA THR A 22 21.46 -7.82 -23.49
C THR A 22 22.20 -6.76 -22.66
N ALA A 23 23.12 -5.99 -23.24
CA ALA A 23 23.86 -4.95 -22.52
C ALA A 23 23.11 -3.60 -22.40
N LEU A 24 22.16 -3.31 -23.29
CA LEU A 24 21.31 -2.10 -23.24
C LEU A 24 19.93 -2.35 -22.63
N ALA A 25 19.58 -3.61 -22.35
CA ALA A 25 18.31 -3.98 -21.73
C ALA A 25 18.30 -3.73 -20.21
N GLN A 26 19.45 -3.73 -19.54
CA GLN A 26 19.50 -3.54 -18.08
C GLN A 26 19.27 -2.09 -17.64
N THR A 27 19.58 -1.09 -18.47
CA THR A 27 19.32 0.33 -18.13
C THR A 27 17.91 0.80 -18.51
N ALA A 28 17.20 0.05 -19.36
CA ALA A 28 15.79 0.31 -19.67
C ALA A 28 14.83 -0.30 -18.62
N ALA A 29 15.26 -1.37 -17.93
CA ALA A 29 14.44 -2.08 -16.96
C ALA A 29 14.16 -1.28 -15.67
N GLU A 30 15.07 -0.40 -15.25
CA GLU A 30 14.88 0.41 -14.03
C GLU A 30 14.00 1.64 -14.26
N VAL A 31 13.89 2.12 -15.51
CA VAL A 31 13.02 3.26 -15.87
C VAL A 31 11.56 2.84 -15.94
N GLU A 32 11.26 1.62 -16.40
CA GLU A 32 9.88 1.08 -16.42
C GLU A 32 9.33 0.79 -15.02
N ALA A 33 10.21 0.53 -14.04
CA ALA A 33 9.83 0.32 -12.64
C ALA A 33 9.31 1.61 -11.97
N ILE A 34 9.87 2.77 -12.34
CA ILE A 34 9.38 4.09 -11.89
C ILE A 34 8.09 4.46 -12.65
N ALA A 35 7.97 4.09 -13.94
CA ALA A 35 6.76 4.34 -14.72
C ALA A 35 5.55 3.50 -14.23
N LYS A 36 5.75 2.23 -13.85
CA LYS A 36 4.70 1.39 -13.23
C LYS A 36 4.28 1.82 -11.83
N ALA A 37 5.07 2.65 -11.15
CA ALA A 37 4.66 3.30 -9.90
C ALA A 37 3.67 4.46 -10.15
N GLN A 38 3.56 4.95 -11.39
CA GLN A 38 2.82 6.17 -11.74
C GLN A 38 1.77 5.97 -12.86
N THR A 39 1.36 4.73 -13.15
CA THR A 39 0.31 4.48 -14.15
C THR A 39 -1.07 4.76 -13.58
N PHE A 40 -1.57 5.98 -13.85
CA PHE A 40 -2.96 6.37 -13.59
C PHE A 40 -3.96 5.71 -14.58
N GLY A 41 -4.02 4.38 -14.67
CA GLY A 41 -5.09 3.66 -15.39
C GLY A 41 -6.44 3.68 -14.65
N PRO A 42 -7.59 3.39 -15.30
CA PRO A 42 -8.90 3.36 -14.62
C PRO A 42 -8.97 2.40 -13.42
N SER A 43 -8.14 1.36 -13.40
CA SER A 43 -7.91 0.43 -12.28
C SER A 43 -6.95 0.96 -11.20
N SER A 44 -6.18 2.01 -11.48
CA SER A 44 -5.30 2.70 -10.53
C SER A 44 -6.01 3.85 -9.80
N VAL A 45 -7.02 4.49 -10.43
CA VAL A 45 -7.81 5.54 -9.78
C VAL A 45 -8.57 4.94 -8.61
N GLY A 46 -9.20 3.78 -8.79
CA GLY A 46 -9.85 3.04 -7.70
C GLY A 46 -8.90 2.66 -6.56
N LYS A 47 -7.67 2.22 -6.88
CA LYS A 47 -6.64 1.89 -5.88
C LYS A 47 -6.11 3.15 -5.17
N GLY A 48 -5.92 4.24 -5.90
CA GLY A 48 -5.50 5.53 -5.35
C GLY A 48 -6.55 6.11 -4.38
N LEU A 49 -7.83 6.07 -4.75
CA LEU A 49 -8.93 6.46 -3.88
C LEU A 49 -9.05 5.58 -2.63
N ALA A 50 -8.82 4.27 -2.76
CA ALA A 50 -8.81 3.34 -1.62
C ALA A 50 -7.69 3.66 -0.62
N VAL A 51 -6.47 3.94 -1.09
CA VAL A 51 -5.34 4.33 -0.24
C VAL A 51 -5.55 5.70 0.39
N LEU A 52 -6.13 6.66 -0.34
CA LEU A 52 -6.51 7.98 0.21
C LEU A 52 -7.58 7.84 1.31
N GLY A 53 -8.58 6.98 1.10
CA GLY A 53 -9.60 6.66 2.09
C GLY A 53 -9.00 6.03 3.35
N ALA A 54 -8.04 5.10 3.20
CA ALA A 54 -7.30 4.51 4.31
C ALA A 54 -6.48 5.57 5.08
N GLY A 55 -5.84 6.51 4.37
CA GLY A 55 -5.12 7.63 4.98
C GLY A 55 -6.03 8.56 5.80
N MET A 56 -7.21 8.89 5.27
CA MET A 56 -8.22 9.69 6.01
C MET A 56 -8.74 8.95 7.24
N ALA A 57 -8.95 7.63 7.15
CA ALA A 57 -9.35 6.83 8.30
C ALA A 57 -8.29 6.86 9.41
N LEU A 58 -7.00 6.79 9.08
CA LEU A 58 -5.91 6.91 10.05
C LEU A 58 -5.88 8.27 10.75
N VAL A 59 -6.11 9.36 10.02
CA VAL A 59 -6.21 10.70 10.61
C VAL A 59 -7.39 10.78 11.57
N GLY A 60 -8.55 10.26 11.18
CA GLY A 60 -9.74 10.20 12.05
C GLY A 60 -9.51 9.37 13.32
N GLY A 61 -8.91 8.19 13.17
CA GLY A 61 -8.57 7.30 14.30
C GLY A 61 -7.56 7.92 15.26
N GLY A 62 -6.51 8.55 14.74
CA GLY A 62 -5.50 9.24 15.54
C GLY A 62 -6.07 10.39 16.36
N ILE A 63 -6.93 11.23 15.75
CA ILE A 63 -7.62 12.30 16.47
C ILE A 63 -8.56 11.73 17.55
N GLY A 64 -9.33 10.69 17.22
CA GLY A 64 -10.24 10.04 18.14
C GLY A 64 -9.55 9.51 19.39
N ILE A 65 -8.47 8.73 19.23
CA ILE A 65 -7.69 8.20 20.35
C ILE A 65 -7.03 9.33 21.15
N GLY A 66 -6.51 10.36 20.49
CA GLY A 66 -5.92 11.54 21.15
C GLY A 66 -6.90 12.26 22.08
N LEU A 67 -8.15 12.44 21.65
CA LEU A 67 -9.20 13.06 22.46
C LEU A 67 -9.61 12.18 23.64
N VAL A 68 -9.73 10.86 23.43
CA VAL A 68 -10.01 9.89 24.50
C VAL A 68 -8.90 9.90 25.55
N GLY A 69 -7.64 9.87 25.13
CA GLY A 69 -6.48 9.92 26.02
C GLY A 69 -6.44 11.23 26.81
N LYS A 70 -6.66 12.37 26.16
CA LYS A 70 -6.73 13.67 26.83
C LYS A 70 -7.82 13.69 27.91
N GLY A 71 -9.05 13.29 27.55
CA GLY A 71 -10.18 13.26 28.49
C GLY A 71 -9.95 12.31 29.66
N ALA A 72 -9.30 11.17 29.42
CA ALA A 72 -8.93 10.22 30.46
C ALA A 72 -7.91 10.81 31.44
N VAL A 73 -6.84 11.45 30.95
CA VAL A 73 -5.80 12.05 31.81
C VAL A 73 -6.38 13.21 32.64
N GLU A 74 -7.20 14.07 32.05
CA GLU A 74 -7.88 15.16 32.78
C GLU A 74 -8.85 14.62 33.85
N SER A 75 -9.55 13.53 33.56
CA SER A 75 -10.47 12.89 34.51
C SER A 75 -9.73 12.21 35.66
N ILE A 76 -8.62 11.54 35.37
CA ILE A 76 -7.74 10.92 36.38
C ILE A 76 -7.15 12.00 37.31
N ALA A 77 -6.75 13.14 36.76
CA ALA A 77 -6.22 14.26 37.56
C ALA A 77 -7.27 14.84 38.53
N ARG A 78 -8.55 14.80 38.18
CA ARG A 78 -9.66 15.29 39.03
C ARG A 78 -10.14 14.25 40.04
N GLN A 79 -10.09 12.98 39.70
CA GLN A 79 -10.59 11.87 40.52
C GLN A 79 -9.60 10.70 40.48
N PRO A 80 -8.48 10.78 41.22
CA PRO A 80 -7.45 9.75 41.20
C PRO A 80 -7.96 8.40 41.74
N GLU A 81 -8.97 8.40 42.60
CA GLU A 81 -9.58 7.18 43.15
C GLU A 81 -10.28 6.35 42.08
N ALA A 82 -10.75 6.99 41.00
CA ALA A 82 -11.41 6.33 39.88
C ALA A 82 -10.45 5.94 38.75
N ALA A 83 -9.13 6.13 38.92
CA ALA A 83 -8.15 6.02 37.85
C ALA A 83 -8.17 4.66 37.13
N GLY A 84 -8.29 3.56 37.87
CA GLY A 84 -8.35 2.22 37.29
C GLY A 84 -9.57 2.03 36.38
N LYS A 85 -10.74 2.52 36.78
CA LYS A 85 -11.97 2.45 35.97
C LYS A 85 -11.89 3.35 34.74
N ILE A 86 -11.30 4.54 34.88
CA ILE A 86 -11.09 5.48 33.76
C ILE A 86 -10.13 4.88 32.73
N GLN A 87 -9.02 4.27 33.16
CA GLN A 87 -8.09 3.60 32.25
C GLN A 87 -8.73 2.44 31.50
N ILE A 88 -9.51 1.61 32.17
CA ILE A 88 -10.22 0.50 31.50
C ILE A 88 -11.17 1.04 30.43
N ASN A 89 -11.99 2.04 30.76
CA ASN A 89 -12.91 2.66 29.80
C ASN A 89 -12.16 3.34 28.64
N MET A 90 -11.02 3.98 28.92
CA MET A 90 -10.15 4.59 27.91
C MET A 90 -9.59 3.53 26.95
N ILE A 91 -9.09 2.41 27.46
CA ILE A 91 -8.55 1.32 26.64
C ILE A 91 -9.65 0.68 25.79
N LEU A 92 -10.86 0.48 26.35
CA LEU A 92 -12.00 -0.05 25.58
C LEU A 92 -12.40 0.89 24.43
N ALA A 93 -12.46 2.20 24.70
CA ALA A 93 -12.74 3.21 23.68
C ALA A 93 -11.63 3.26 22.62
N ALA A 94 -10.35 3.22 23.04
CA ALA A 94 -9.21 3.18 22.14
C ALA A 94 -9.22 1.92 21.26
N ALA A 95 -9.49 0.75 21.83
CA ALA A 95 -9.57 -0.51 21.11
C ALA A 95 -10.70 -0.52 20.06
N LEU A 96 -11.84 0.10 20.35
CA LEU A 96 -12.94 0.22 19.39
C LEU A 96 -12.56 1.13 18.20
N ILE A 97 -11.91 2.26 18.48
CA ILE A 97 -11.42 3.19 17.45
C ILE A 97 -10.31 2.53 16.63
N GLU A 98 -9.37 1.86 17.27
CA GLU A 98 -8.26 1.16 16.61
C GLU A 98 -8.79 0.02 15.74
N GLY A 99 -9.76 -0.77 16.22
CA GLY A 99 -10.41 -1.81 15.43
C GLY A 99 -11.08 -1.28 14.16
N ALA A 100 -11.83 -0.17 14.26
CA ALA A 100 -12.45 0.47 13.10
C ALA A 100 -11.41 1.07 12.13
N THR A 101 -10.36 1.67 12.67
CA THR A 101 -9.29 2.31 11.88
C THR A 101 -8.47 1.27 11.13
N LEU A 102 -8.06 0.18 11.80
CA LEU A 102 -7.34 -0.94 11.20
C LEU A 102 -8.19 -1.65 10.15
N PHE A 103 -9.50 -1.79 10.37
CA PHE A 103 -10.41 -2.35 9.36
C PHE A 103 -10.44 -1.48 8.09
N ALA A 104 -10.55 -0.16 8.22
CA ALA A 104 -10.55 0.76 7.09
C ALA A 104 -9.21 0.75 6.32
N VAL A 105 -8.09 0.69 7.03
CA VAL A 105 -6.76 0.55 6.44
C VAL A 105 -6.63 -0.77 5.71
N PHE A 106 -7.02 -1.88 6.35
CA PHE A 106 -7.00 -3.19 5.74
C PHE A 106 -7.90 -3.27 4.50
N ALA A 107 -9.09 -2.66 4.53
CA ALA A 107 -9.98 -2.59 3.37
C ALA A 107 -9.35 -1.79 2.22
N GLY A 108 -8.66 -0.68 2.52
CA GLY A 108 -8.00 0.16 1.52
C GLY A 108 -6.79 -0.51 0.84
N PHE A 109 -5.98 -1.26 1.61
CA PHE A 109 -4.79 -1.95 1.08
C PHE A 109 -5.06 -3.41 0.63
N GLY A 110 -6.09 -4.04 1.17
CA GLY A 110 -6.48 -5.43 0.89
C GLY A 110 -7.35 -5.61 -0.36
N ALA A 111 -7.83 -4.52 -0.94
CA ALA A 111 -8.50 -4.51 -2.24
C ALA A 111 -7.50 -4.84 -3.36
N LYS A 112 -7.33 -6.14 -3.66
CA LYS A 112 -6.48 -6.63 -4.75
C LYS A 112 -7.11 -6.39 -6.11
#